data_AF-A0A1H9H4E8-F1
#
_entry.id   AF-A0A1H9H4E8-F1
#
_cell.length_a   1.000
_cell.length_b   1.000
_cell.length_c   1.000
_cell.angle_alpha   90.00
_cell.angle_beta   90.00
_cell.angle_gamma   90.00
#
_symmetry.space_group_name_H-M   'P 1'
#
loop_
_entity.id
_entity.type
_entity.pdbx_description
1 polymer ?
#
loop_
_entity_poly.entity_id
_entity_poly.type
_entity_poly.pdbx_seq_one_letter_code
_entity_poly.pdbx_strand_id
1 'polypeptide(L)'
;MIKHFVLIYSSSLTNRRLAFKFSSSKAIRSKDLPTTITDDVSLYGFTTHRIFTEDTSIQSIYEKDMFFEEIEWFERYEDFCKFQV
;
A
#
# COMPACT_ATOMS: atom_id res chain seq x y z
N MET A 1 17.12 1.44 0.24
CA MET A 1 16.36 2.57 0.86
C MET A 1 14.90 2.39 0.50
N ILE A 2 13.91 2.77 1.32
CA ILE A 2 12.49 2.54 0.96
C ILE A 2 12.17 3.29 -0.33
N LYS A 3 11.72 2.56 -1.37
CA LYS A 3 11.32 3.10 -2.67
C LYS A 3 9.83 2.92 -2.94
N HIS A 4 9.21 1.97 -2.24
CA HIS A 4 7.77 1.73 -2.30
C HIS A 4 7.19 1.59 -0.90
N PHE A 5 6.06 2.25 -0.70
CA PHE A 5 5.22 2.14 0.48
C PHE A 5 3.87 1.59 0.07
N VAL A 6 3.42 0.54 0.75
CA VAL A 6 2.15 -0.12 0.48
C VAL A 6 1.31 -0.14 1.75
N LEU A 7 0.06 0.31 1.63
CA LEU A 7 -0.99 0.14 2.62
C LEU A 7 -1.89 -0.99 2.17
N ILE A 8 -2.26 -1.86 3.09
CA ILE A 8 -3.19 -2.95 2.82
C ILE A 8 -4.34 -2.86 3.82
N TYR A 9 -5.54 -2.82 3.25
CA TYR A 9 -6.78 -3.05 3.96
C TYR A 9 -7.27 -4.46 3.67
N SER A 10 -7.69 -5.18 4.70
CA SER A 10 -8.28 -6.51 4.57
C SER A 10 -9.55 -6.53 5.41
N SER A 11 -10.71 -6.63 4.75
CA SER A 11 -11.99 -6.72 5.43
C SER A 11 -12.39 -8.17 5.61
N SER A 12 -12.62 -8.58 6.86
CA SER A 12 -13.14 -9.92 7.18
C SER A 12 -14.58 -10.13 6.73
N LEU A 13 -15.32 -9.04 6.47
CA LEU A 13 -16.73 -9.09 6.07
C LEU A 13 -16.89 -9.39 4.59
N THR A 14 -16.02 -8.85 3.74
CA THR A 14 -16.11 -8.97 2.28
C THR A 14 -15.07 -9.92 1.69
N ASN A 15 -14.12 -10.42 2.49
CA ASN A 15 -12.91 -11.13 2.06
C ASN A 15 -12.09 -10.36 0.99
N ARG A 16 -12.36 -9.07 0.80
CA ARG A 16 -11.62 -8.24 -0.15
C ARG A 16 -10.36 -7.70 0.51
N ARG A 17 -9.29 -7.72 -0.26
CA ARG A 17 -8.00 -7.13 0.09
C ARG A 17 -7.75 -5.99 -0.88
N LEU A 18 -7.65 -4.78 -0.34
CA LEU A 18 -7.39 -3.57 -1.11
C LEU A 18 -5.98 -3.09 -0.74
N ALA A 19 -5.24 -2.55 -1.68
CA ALA A 19 -3.96 -1.94 -1.39
C ALA A 19 -3.78 -0.60 -2.09
N PHE A 20 -3.26 0.37 -1.35
CA PHE A 20 -2.75 1.62 -1.89
C PHE A 20 -1.23 1.56 -1.98
N LYS A 21 -0.68 2.00 -3.11
CA LYS A 21 0.77 2.07 -3.31
C LYS A 21 1.25 3.49 -3.53
N PHE A 22 2.38 3.82 -2.91
CA PHE A 22 3.13 5.04 -3.17
C PHE A 22 4.56 4.68 -3.54
N SER A 23 5.01 5.13 -4.71
CA SER A 23 6.35 4.83 -5.25
C SER A 23 7.10 6.11 -5.58
N SER A 24 8.40 6.12 -5.32
CA SER A 24 9.24 7.27 -5.63
C SER A 24 10.60 6.82 -6.15
N SER A 25 11.15 7.57 -7.10
CA SER A 25 12.53 7.41 -7.56
C SER A 25 13.55 7.81 -6.48
N LYS A 26 13.12 8.64 -5.51
CA LYS A 26 13.90 9.02 -4.32
C LYS A 26 13.50 8.18 -3.13
N ALA A 27 14.37 8.11 -2.12
CA ALA A 27 14.06 7.42 -0.87
C ALA A 27 12.84 8.06 -0.19
N ILE A 28 11.84 7.24 0.13
CA ILE A 28 10.63 7.65 0.84
C ILE A 28 10.94 7.73 2.34
N ARG A 29 10.64 8.88 2.94
CA ARG A 29 10.65 9.11 4.40
C ARG A 29 9.22 9.29 4.88
N SER A 30 9.00 9.13 6.19
CA SER A 30 7.66 9.29 6.78
C SER A 30 7.00 10.63 6.46
N LYS A 31 7.80 11.71 6.36
CA LYS A 31 7.31 13.05 5.99
C LYS A 31 6.87 13.19 4.52
N ASP A 32 7.28 12.26 3.67
CA ASP A 32 6.93 12.25 2.24
C ASP A 32 5.59 11.50 2.03
N LEU A 33 5.09 10.83 3.07
CA LEU A 33 3.76 10.23 3.08
C LEU A 33 2.73 11.29 3.44
N PRO A 34 1.57 11.31 2.76
CA PRO A 34 0.40 12.07 3.17
C PRO A 34 0.08 11.89 4.67
N THR A 35 -0.20 12.97 5.40
CA THR A 35 -0.56 12.91 6.82
C THR A 35 -1.86 12.14 7.05
N THR A 36 -2.78 12.21 6.09
CA THR A 36 -4.03 11.43 6.10
C THR A 36 -3.76 9.92 6.17
N ILE A 37 -2.75 9.43 5.45
CA ILE A 37 -2.34 8.02 5.50
C ILE A 37 -1.87 7.62 6.91
N THR A 38 -1.08 8.47 7.56
CA THR A 38 -0.55 8.15 8.89
C THR A 38 -1.65 8.12 9.95
N ASP A 39 -2.63 9.00 9.85
CA ASP A 39 -3.77 9.03 10.76
C ASP A 39 -4.69 7.82 10.51
N ASP A 40 -4.96 7.49 9.26
CA ASP A 40 -5.86 6.39 8.90
C ASP A 40 -5.28 5.00 9.22
N VAL A 41 -3.95 4.81 9.13
CA VAL A 41 -3.29 3.58 9.63
C VAL A 41 -3.60 3.33 11.09
N SER A 42 -3.60 4.39 11.90
CA SER A 42 -3.87 4.27 13.33
C SER A 42 -5.34 3.99 13.64
N LEU A 43 -6.25 4.53 12.82
CA LEU A 43 -7.69 4.43 13.02
C LEU A 43 -8.29 3.12 12.50
N TYR A 44 -7.80 2.62 11.37
CA TYR A 44 -8.40 1.49 10.66
C TYR A 44 -7.58 0.20 10.73
N GLY A 45 -6.45 0.21 11.45
CA GLY A 45 -5.63 -0.99 11.67
C GLY A 45 -5.02 -1.55 10.38
N PHE A 46 -4.66 -0.68 9.43
CA PHE A 46 -4.05 -1.10 8.18
C PHE A 46 -2.71 -1.80 8.41
N THR A 47 -2.41 -2.77 7.55
CA THR A 47 -1.07 -3.34 7.50
C THR A 47 -0.22 -2.51 6.54
N THR A 48 1.01 -2.19 6.95
CA THR A 48 1.96 -1.43 6.11
C THR A 48 3.11 -2.31 5.66
N HIS A 49 3.45 -2.26 4.37
CA HIS A 49 4.62 -2.93 3.80
C HIS A 49 5.57 -1.89 3.20
N ARG A 50 6.85 -2.03 3.52
CA ARG A 50 7.93 -1.12 3.07
C ARG A 50 8.92 -1.91 2.24
N ILE A 51 9.14 -1.49 1.00
CA ILE A 51 9.97 -2.21 0.06
C ILE A 51 11.17 -1.35 -0.32
N PHE A 52 12.37 -1.92 -0.19
CA PHE A 52 13.64 -1.19 -0.14
C PHE A 52 14.51 -1.31 -1.41
N THR A 53 14.05 -2.10 -2.37
CA THR A 53 14.76 -2.48 -3.60
C THR A 53 14.61 -1.44 -4.70
N GLU A 54 15.65 -1.28 -5.53
CA GLU A 54 15.61 -0.47 -6.76
C GLU A 54 15.29 -1.32 -8.00
N ASP A 55 15.62 -2.62 -7.97
CA ASP A 55 15.57 -3.55 -9.11
C ASP A 55 14.25 -4.31 -9.24
N THR A 56 13.51 -4.44 -8.14
CA THR A 56 12.21 -5.13 -8.15
C THR A 56 11.19 -4.07 -8.53
N SER A 57 10.94 -3.93 -9.83
CA SER A 57 9.78 -3.15 -10.30
C SER A 57 8.59 -3.62 -9.47
N ILE A 58 7.74 -2.70 -9.07
CA ILE A 58 6.58 -3.01 -8.25
C ILE A 58 5.75 -4.17 -8.85
N GLN A 59 5.82 -4.31 -10.18
CA GLN A 59 5.26 -5.41 -10.96
C GLN A 59 5.75 -6.79 -10.52
N SER A 60 7.05 -6.92 -10.27
CA SER A 60 7.65 -8.15 -9.74
C SER A 60 7.32 -8.45 -8.28
N ILE A 61 6.82 -7.48 -7.49
CA ILE A 61 6.26 -7.74 -6.16
C ILE A 61 4.86 -8.35 -6.27
N TYR A 62 4.03 -7.87 -7.21
CA TYR A 62 2.70 -8.44 -7.45
C TYR A 62 2.74 -9.86 -7.97
N GLU A 63 3.66 -10.14 -8.90
CA GLU A 63 3.65 -11.37 -9.69
C GLU A 63 4.39 -12.54 -9.00
N LYS A 64 5.20 -12.27 -7.97
CA LYS A 64 6.08 -13.28 -7.36
C LYS A 64 5.77 -13.63 -5.92
N ASP A 65 4.95 -12.84 -5.23
CA ASP A 65 4.67 -13.05 -3.82
C ASP A 65 3.18 -13.32 -3.63
N MET A 66 2.85 -14.56 -3.23
CA MET A 66 1.49 -15.03 -2.92
C MET A 66 0.79 -14.14 -1.88
N PHE A 67 1.56 -13.40 -1.06
CA PHE A 67 0.98 -12.43 -0.15
C PHE A 67 0.18 -11.34 -0.88
N PHE A 68 0.53 -10.97 -2.11
CA PHE A 68 -0.17 -9.94 -2.88
C PHE A 68 -1.20 -10.49 -3.87
N GLU A 69 -1.45 -11.80 -3.86
CA GLU A 69 -2.48 -12.43 -4.69
C GLU A 69 -3.88 -11.93 -4.32
N GLU A 70 -4.73 -11.76 -5.34
CA GLU A 70 -6.13 -11.29 -5.22
C GLU A 70 -6.31 -9.91 -4.53
N ILE A 71 -5.26 -9.08 -4.51
CA ILE A 71 -5.34 -7.70 -4.02
C ILE A 71 -5.77 -6.75 -5.13
N GLU A 72 -6.75 -5.90 -4.85
CA GLU A 72 -7.13 -4.78 -5.70
C GLU A 72 -6.26 -3.55 -5.41
N TRP A 73 -5.61 -3.00 -6.43
CA TRP A 73 -4.58 -1.96 -6.28
C TRP A 73 -5.06 -0.58 -6.68
N PHE A 74 -4.72 0.41 -5.86
CA PHE A 74 -5.04 1.81 -6.05
C PHE A 74 -3.76 2.64 -6.08
N GLU A 75 -3.65 3.52 -7.09
CA GLU A 75 -2.54 4.48 -7.21
C GLU A 75 -2.89 5.84 -6.59
N ARG A 76 -4.18 6.11 -6.40
CA ARG A 76 -4.71 7.31 -5.76
C ARG A 76 -5.30 6.94 -4.42
N TYR A 77 -4.92 7.70 -3.39
CA TYR A 77 -5.34 7.42 -2.03
C TYR A 77 -6.85 7.64 -1.85
N GLU A 78 -7.39 8.66 -2.53
CA GLU A 78 -8.81 9.00 -2.46
C GLU A 78 -9.71 7.90 -3.02
N ASP A 79 -9.23 7.20 -4.04
CA ASP A 79 -9.97 6.07 -4.62
C ASP A 79 -9.89 4.86 -3.69
N PHE A 80 -8.73 4.58 -3.10
CA PHE A 80 -8.59 3.55 -2.06
C PHE A 80 -9.58 3.74 -0.90
N CYS A 81 -9.70 4.97 -0.38
CA CYS A 81 -10.60 5.25 0.74
C CYS A 81 -12.09 5.09 0.40
N LYS A 82 -12.50 5.33 -0.85
CA LYS A 82 -13.91 5.16 -1.27
C LYS A 82 -14.36 3.70 -1.28
N PHE A 83 -13.46 2.78 -1.60
CA PHE A 83 -13.76 1.34 -1.68
C PHE A 83 -13.64 0.64 -0.32
N GLN A 84 -13.19 1.34 0.72
CA GLN A 84 -13.14 0.84 2.10
C GLN A 84 -14.53 0.82 2.76
N VAL A 85 -15.42 1.75 2.36
CA VAL A 85 -16.77 1.95 2.92
C VAL A 85 -17.77 0.96 2.32
#